data_AF-A0A957V0A5-F1
#
_entry.id   AF-A0A957V0A5-F1
#
_cell.length_a   1.000
_cell.length_b   1.000
_cell.length_c   1.000
_cell.angle_alpha   90.00
_cell.angle_beta   90.00
_cell.angle_gamma   90.00
#
_symmetry.space_group_name_H-M   'P 1'
#
loop_
_entity.id
_entity.type
_entity.pdbx_description
1 polymer ?
#
loop_
_entity_poly.entity_id
_entity_poly.type
_entity_poly.pdbx_seq_one_letter_code
_entity_poly.pdbx_strand_id
1 'polypeptide(L)'
;AGSERITIASLATDGSDGPTDSAGGLVDGATVRLGEASGLDAGAMLRRHDAYPTLRATGDLLVSGPTQTNVNDLIFVWVEAE
;
A
#
# COMPACT_ATOMS: atom_id res chain seq x y z
N ALA A 1 -8.14 4.93 -12.65
CA ALA A 1 -7.77 5.91 -11.59
C ALA A 1 -6.29 5.73 -11.27
N GLY A 2 -5.64 6.74 -10.69
CA GLY A 2 -4.19 6.74 -10.45
C GLY A 2 -3.42 7.53 -11.52
N SER A 3 -2.27 8.11 -11.16
CA SER A 3 -1.36 8.82 -12.06
C SER A 3 -0.07 8.04 -12.15
N GLU A 4 0.42 7.78 -13.37
CA GLU A 4 1.70 7.06 -13.58
C GLU A 4 2.91 7.83 -13.05
N ARG A 5 2.76 9.15 -12.83
CA ARG A 5 3.83 10.02 -12.27
C ARG A 5 3.80 10.15 -10.75
N ILE A 6 2.85 9.52 -10.06
CA ILE A 6 2.69 9.64 -8.62
C ILE A 6 2.86 8.28 -7.97
N THR A 7 3.78 8.21 -7.01
CA THR A 7 3.95 7.05 -6.13
C THR A 7 3.70 7.52 -4.70
N ILE A 8 2.94 6.72 -3.94
CA ILE A 8 2.64 6.98 -2.53
C ILE A 8 3.11 5.80 -1.72
N ALA A 9 3.89 6.06 -0.67
CA ALA A 9 4.20 5.06 0.35
C ALA A 9 3.60 5.49 1.69
N SER A 10 2.92 4.58 2.37
CA SER A 10 2.45 4.74 3.74
C SER A 10 3.00 3.58 4.55
N LEU A 11 3.69 3.86 5.66
CA LEU A 11 4.21 2.80 6.53
C LEU A 11 4.17 3.14 8.01
N ALA A 12 3.90 2.14 8.84
CA ALA A 12 4.11 2.13 10.28
C ALA A 12 5.58 1.86 10.59
N THR A 13 6.21 2.72 11.39
CA THR A 13 7.64 2.61 11.68
C THR A 13 8.02 1.43 12.56
N ASP A 14 7.07 0.77 13.22
CA ASP A 14 7.30 -0.48 13.96
C ASP A 14 7.34 -1.72 13.07
N GLY A 15 7.01 -1.57 11.79
CA GLY A 15 7.03 -2.62 10.79
C GLY A 15 5.75 -3.46 10.74
N SER A 16 4.68 -3.05 11.43
CA SER A 16 3.39 -3.74 11.46
C SER A 16 2.22 -2.78 11.25
N ASP A 17 1.42 -3.02 10.22
CA ASP A 17 0.17 -2.32 9.93
C ASP A 17 -1.02 -3.27 10.17
N GLY A 18 -1.84 -2.93 11.16
CA GLY A 18 -2.93 -3.78 11.63
C GLY A 18 -2.46 -5.19 12.05
N PRO A 19 -3.33 -6.22 11.97
CA PRO A 19 -2.99 -7.60 12.31
C PRO A 19 -2.35 -8.32 11.11
N THR A 20 -1.33 -7.73 10.48
CA THR A 20 -0.68 -8.27 9.27
C THR A 20 0.83 -8.38 9.43
N ASP A 21 1.51 -8.97 8.43
CA ASP A 21 2.98 -9.01 8.32
C ASP A 21 3.57 -7.81 7.55
N SER A 22 2.72 -6.88 7.12
CA SER A 22 3.11 -5.72 6.35
C SER A 22 3.34 -4.51 7.25
N ALA A 23 4.26 -3.63 6.88
CA ALA A 23 4.41 -2.32 7.48
C ALA A 23 3.46 -1.27 6.85
N GLY A 24 2.77 -1.58 5.75
CA GLY A 24 1.91 -0.67 5.00
C GLY A 24 1.97 -0.91 3.49
N GLY A 25 1.82 0.13 2.67
CA GLY A 25 1.74 -0.01 1.21
C GLY A 25 2.55 1.00 0.42
N LEU A 26 3.01 0.60 -0.77
CA LEU A 26 3.65 1.44 -1.78
C LEU A 26 2.89 1.27 -3.09
N VAL A 27 2.15 2.29 -3.49
CA VAL A 27 1.19 2.24 -4.59
C VAL A 27 1.49 3.31 -5.63
N ASP A 28 1.08 3.07 -6.87
CA ASP A 28 1.23 4.02 -7.98
C ASP A 28 -0.03 4.07 -8.87
N GLY A 29 0.11 4.68 -10.06
CA GLY A 29 -0.96 4.79 -11.04
C GLY A 29 -1.51 3.46 -11.58
N ALA A 30 -0.77 2.36 -11.48
CA ALA A 30 -1.15 1.04 -11.98
C ALA A 30 -1.87 0.18 -10.96
N THR A 31 -1.66 0.40 -9.65
CA THR A 31 -2.18 -0.43 -8.54
C THR A 31 -3.66 -0.83 -8.71
N VAL A 32 -4.57 0.14 -8.91
CA VAL A 32 -6.01 -0.16 -9.00
C VAL A 32 -6.32 -1.07 -10.19
N ARG A 33 -5.74 -0.79 -11.35
CA ARG A 33 -5.94 -1.57 -12.59
C ARG A 33 -5.38 -2.99 -12.44
N LEU A 34 -4.23 -3.16 -11.78
CA LEU A 34 -3.65 -4.47 -11.51
C LEU A 34 -4.49 -5.27 -10.50
N GLY A 35 -5.07 -4.60 -9.50
CA GLY A 35 -6.02 -5.21 -8.57
C GLY A 35 -7.28 -5.71 -9.30
N GLU A 36 -7.87 -4.88 -10.15
CA GLU A 36 -9.03 -5.25 -10.98
C GLU A 36 -8.71 -6.43 -11.90
N ALA A 37 -7.53 -6.45 -12.52
CA ALA A 37 -7.06 -7.57 -13.35
C ALA A 37 -6.91 -8.88 -12.56
N SER A 38 -6.75 -8.79 -11.24
CA SER A 38 -6.70 -9.93 -10.31
C SER A 38 -8.06 -10.27 -9.69
N GLY A 39 -9.15 -9.64 -10.16
CA GLY A 39 -10.51 -9.86 -9.67
C GLY A 39 -10.81 -9.17 -8.33
N LEU A 40 -10.00 -8.19 -7.92
CA LEU A 40 -10.15 -7.45 -6.67
C LEU A 40 -10.56 -6.01 -6.95
N ASP A 41 -11.76 -5.63 -6.51
CA ASP A 41 -12.24 -4.24 -6.56
C ASP A 41 -11.73 -3.46 -5.35
N ALA A 42 -10.76 -2.56 -5.56
CA ALA A 42 -10.12 -1.80 -4.47
C ALA A 42 -11.15 -1.03 -3.60
N GLY A 43 -12.21 -0.48 -4.21
CA GLY A 43 -13.26 0.23 -3.49
C GLY A 43 -14.09 -0.68 -2.57
N ALA A 44 -14.45 -1.88 -3.02
CA ALA A 44 -15.17 -2.88 -2.23
C ALA A 44 -14.29 -3.44 -1.12
N MET A 45 -13.02 -3.68 -1.40
CA MET A 45 -12.03 -4.13 -0.42
C MET A 45 -11.86 -3.08 0.70
N LEU A 46 -11.74 -1.80 0.34
CA LEU A 46 -11.67 -0.70 1.31
C LEU A 46 -12.95 -0.62 2.18
N ARG A 47 -14.15 -0.72 1.58
CA ARG A 47 -15.42 -0.73 2.33
C ARG A 47 -15.55 -1.90 3.31
N ARG A 48 -14.77 -2.98 3.10
CA ARG A 48 -14.73 -4.17 3.96
C ARG A 48 -13.58 -4.14 4.96
N HIS A 49 -12.79 -3.05 5.01
CA HIS A 49 -11.54 -2.96 5.76
C HIS A 49 -10.53 -4.08 5.42
N ASP A 50 -10.49 -4.48 4.14
CA ASP A 50 -9.74 -5.64 3.65
C ASP A 50 -8.82 -5.23 2.49
N ALA A 51 -7.98 -4.21 2.70
CA ALA A 51 -7.10 -3.70 1.65
C ALA A 51 -5.92 -4.65 1.33
N TYR A 52 -5.48 -5.43 2.32
CA TYR A 52 -4.29 -6.29 2.26
C TYR A 52 -4.27 -7.26 1.06
N PRO A 53 -5.34 -7.99 0.71
CA PRO A 53 -5.35 -8.86 -0.47
C PRO A 53 -5.09 -8.13 -1.78
N THR A 54 -5.60 -6.90 -1.93
CA THR A 54 -5.39 -6.10 -3.15
C THR A 54 -3.92 -5.73 -3.29
N LEU A 55 -3.35 -5.14 -2.23
CA LEU A 55 -1.93 -4.75 -2.20
C LEU A 55 -1.01 -5.97 -2.38
N ARG A 56 -1.37 -7.12 -1.81
CA ARG A 56 -0.61 -8.36 -2.00
C ARG A 56 -0.64 -8.86 -3.45
N ALA A 57 -1.80 -8.80 -4.08
CA ALA A 57 -1.97 -9.25 -5.46
C ALA A 57 -1.22 -8.36 -6.46
N THR A 58 -1.07 -7.07 -6.16
CA THR A 58 -0.36 -6.10 -7.01
C THR A 58 1.12 -5.99 -6.71
N GLY A 59 1.59 -6.57 -5.59
CA GLY A 59 2.98 -6.47 -5.15
C GLY A 59 3.31 -5.19 -4.39
N ASP A 60 2.28 -4.48 -3.91
CA ASP A 60 2.35 -3.15 -3.31
C ASP A 60 2.44 -3.17 -1.78
N LEU A 61 2.64 -4.33 -1.15
CA LEU A 61 2.90 -4.41 0.28
C LEU A 61 4.32 -3.98 0.62
N LEU A 62 4.47 -3.13 1.62
CA LEU A 62 5.75 -2.87 2.26
C LEU A 62 5.97 -3.90 3.38
N VAL A 63 7.07 -4.65 3.33
CA VAL A 63 7.41 -5.67 4.33
C VAL A 63 8.83 -5.41 4.83
N SER A 64 8.94 -4.70 5.96
CA SER A 64 10.22 -4.42 6.62
C SER A 64 10.61 -5.48 7.64
N GLY A 65 9.63 -6.24 8.15
CA GLY A 65 9.76 -6.97 9.42
C GLY A 65 9.77 -6.03 10.64
N PRO A 66 9.82 -6.58 11.87
CA PRO A 66 9.77 -5.78 13.09
C PRO A 66 11.04 -4.94 13.23
N THR A 67 10.87 -3.61 13.28
CA THR A 67 12.00 -2.66 13.35
C THR A 67 12.50 -2.43 14.78
N GLN A 68 11.74 -2.89 15.79
CA GLN A 68 12.01 -2.73 17.22
C GLN A 68 12.02 -1.27 17.70
N THR A 69 11.37 -0.37 16.97
CA THR A 69 11.11 1.02 17.38
C THR A 69 9.70 1.41 16.97
N ASN A 70 9.12 2.47 17.54
CA ASN A 70 7.84 2.99 17.09
C ASN A 70 7.79 4.51 17.28
N VAL A 71 7.74 5.23 16.16
CA VAL A 71 7.51 6.67 16.09
C VAL A 71 6.28 7.01 15.24
N ASN A 72 5.30 6.11 15.23
CA ASN A 72 4.07 6.12 14.43
C ASN A 72 4.33 5.95 12.92
N ASP A 73 3.52 6.63 12.09
CA ASP A 73 3.45 6.40 10.66
C ASP A 73 4.17 7.48 9.87
N LEU A 74 4.69 7.11 8.70
CA LEU A 74 5.26 8.01 7.71
C LEU A 74 4.53 7.85 6.38
N ILE A 75 4.21 8.98 5.75
CA ILE A 75 3.60 9.02 4.41
C ILE A 75 4.53 9.82 3.49
N PHE A 76 4.92 9.20 2.38
CA PHE A 76 5.72 9.79 1.32
C PHE A 76 4.87 9.91 0.06
N VAL A 77 4.94 11.06 -0.59
CA VAL A 77 4.34 11.28 -1.91
C VAL A 77 5.46 11.73 -2.83
N TRP A 78 5.75 10.89 -3.83
CA TRP A 78 6.69 11.20 -4.89
C TRP A 78 5.92 11.63 -6.14
N VAL A 79 6.34 12.74 -6.74
CA VAL A 79 5.81 13.23 -8.01
C VAL A 79 6.97 13.38 -8.98
N GLU A 80 6.93 12.62 -10.07
CA GLU A 80 7.96 12.68 -11.10
C GLU A 80 7.91 14.04 -11.84
N ALA A 81 9.09 14.67 -11.96
CA ALA A 81 9.28 15.89 -12.73
C ALA A 81 9.22 15.61 -14.24
N GLU A 82 8.89 16.63 -15.03
CA GLU A 82 8.91 16.56 -16.50
C GLU A 82 10.33 16.48 -17.08
#